data_AF-A0A292SUM7-F1
#
_entry.id   AF-A0A292SUM7-F1
#
_cell.length_a   1.000
_cell.length_b   1.000
_cell.length_c   1.000
_cell.angle_alpha   90.00
_cell.angle_beta   90.00
_cell.angle_gamma   90.00
#
_symmetry.space_group_name_H-M   'P 1'
#
loop_
_entity.id
_entity.type
_entity.pdbx_description
1 polymer ?
#
loop_
_entity_poly.entity_id
_entity_poly.type
_entity_poly.pdbx_seq_one_letter_code
_entity_poly.pdbx_strand_id
1 'polypeptide(L)'
;MICTKCKKMISASNGKIIDEQFYCKHCLDKYKKFLSLCYQCEQPIFTETAYKTENNHYVCKMCRAEYCGFCKECGGLFHEIDLAWLEDEQREICIYCARKQRKRGNL
;
A
#
# COMPACT_ATOMS: atom_id res chain seq x y z
N MET A 1 7.42 -6.06 24.92
CA MET A 1 6.65 -6.01 23.67
C MET A 1 6.43 -7.43 23.15
N ILE A 2 5.30 -7.74 22.52
CA ILE A 2 5.06 -9.07 21.92
C ILE A 2 5.40 -9.00 20.43
N CYS A 3 6.29 -9.87 19.95
CA CYS A 3 6.66 -9.91 18.53
C CYS A 3 5.50 -10.42 17.67
N THR A 4 5.12 -9.69 16.63
CA THR A 4 3.99 -10.04 15.76
C THR A 4 4.17 -11.37 15.03
N LYS A 5 5.40 -11.71 14.59
CA LYS A 5 5.68 -12.96 13.85
C LYS A 5 5.77 -14.19 14.76
N CYS A 6 6.57 -14.13 15.83
CA CYS A 6 6.83 -15.32 16.67
C CYS A 6 6.04 -15.36 17.97
N LYS A 7 5.23 -14.33 18.27
CA LYS A 7 4.39 -14.19 19.48
C LYS A 7 5.13 -14.24 20.82
N LYS A 8 6.47 -14.27 20.82
CA LYS A 8 7.29 -14.21 22.03
C LYS A 8 7.30 -12.79 22.62
N MET A 9 7.34 -12.72 23.95
CA MET A 9 7.62 -11.47 24.66
C MET A 9 9.12 -11.14 24.56
N ILE A 10 9.43 -9.93 24.12
CA ILE A 10 10.78 -9.46 23.83
C ILE A 10 10.94 -8.03 24.39
N SER A 11 12.14 -7.71 24.87
CA SER A 11 12.50 -6.33 25.26
C SER A 11 12.27 -5.36 24.10
N ALA A 12 11.75 -4.17 24.38
CA ALA A 12 11.55 -3.13 23.36
C ALA A 12 12.86 -2.75 22.65
N SER A 13 14.00 -2.79 23.35
CA SER A 13 15.33 -2.53 22.79
C SER A 13 15.83 -3.61 21.81
N ASN A 14 15.15 -4.77 21.74
CA ASN A 14 15.52 -5.90 20.89
C ASN A 14 14.54 -6.13 19.73
N GLY A 15 13.93 -5.06 19.22
CA GLY A 15 13.07 -5.10 18.05
C GLY A 15 12.90 -3.72 17.41
N LYS A 16 11.99 -3.65 16.43
CA LYS A 16 11.56 -2.42 15.78
C LYS A 16 10.05 -2.45 15.59
N ILE A 17 9.44 -1.27 15.55
CA ILE A 17 8.06 -1.11 15.10
C ILE A 17 8.08 -0.85 13.59
N ILE A 18 7.26 -1.59 12.85
CA ILE A 18 7.08 -1.51 11.41
C ILE A 18 5.58 -1.56 11.16
N ASP A 19 5.01 -0.54 10.52
CA ASP A 19 3.57 -0.43 10.24
C ASP A 19 2.70 -0.74 11.49
N GLU A 20 2.94 0.02 12.57
CA GLU A 20 2.26 -0.10 13.88
C GLU A 20 2.49 -1.42 14.64
N GLN A 21 3.30 -2.34 14.10
CA GLN A 21 3.49 -3.68 14.66
C GLN A 21 4.93 -3.90 15.13
N PHE A 22 5.10 -4.57 16.27
CA PHE A 22 6.43 -4.82 16.84
C PHE A 22 7.04 -6.14 16.34
N TYR A 23 8.28 -6.09 15.88
CA TYR A 23 9.04 -7.25 15.37
C TYR A 23 10.39 -7.35 16.07
N CYS A 24 10.72 -8.53 16.59
CA CYS A 24 12.03 -8.76 17.19
C CYS A 24 13.13 -8.89 16.13
N LYS A 25 14.39 -8.59 16.50
CA LYS A 25 15.54 -8.65 15.58
C LYS A 25 15.68 -9.99 14.84
N HIS A 26 15.46 -11.11 15.54
CA HIS A 26 15.54 -12.44 14.93
C HIS A 26 14.50 -12.63 13.83
N CYS A 27 13.25 -12.21 14.05
CA CYS A 27 12.22 -12.27 13.02
C CYS A 27 12.51 -11.31 11.87
N LEU A 28 13.02 -10.10 12.16
CA LEU A 28 13.41 -9.15 11.12
C LEU A 28 14.48 -9.73 10.20
N ASP A 29 15.52 -10.38 10.74
CA ASP A 29 16.55 -11.02 9.91
C ASP A 29 16.01 -12.24 9.15
N LYS A 30 15.23 -13.11 9.83
CA LYS A 30 14.63 -14.30 9.22
C LYS A 30 13.68 -13.98 8.06
N TYR A 31 12.92 -12.88 8.16
CA TYR A 31 11.89 -12.50 7.21
C TYR A 31 12.30 -11.29 6.34
N LYS A 32 13.57 -10.91 6.32
CA LYS A 32 14.06 -9.73 5.59
C LYS A 32 13.76 -9.73 4.09
N LYS A 33 13.63 -10.91 3.48
CA LYS A 33 13.25 -11.05 2.06
C LYS A 33 11.83 -10.53 1.75
N PHE A 34 11.00 -10.36 2.77
CA PHE A 34 9.65 -9.82 2.67
C PHE A 34 9.58 -8.37 3.13
N LEU A 35 10.71 -7.76 3.51
CA LEU A 35 10.78 -6.34 3.81
C LEU A 35 10.95 -5.56 2.50
N SER A 36 10.18 -4.49 2.37
CA SER A 36 10.33 -3.48 1.33
C SER A 36 10.14 -2.10 1.95
N LEU A 37 10.20 -1.06 1.14
CA LEU A 37 9.84 0.30 1.53
C LEU A 37 8.44 0.61 1.00
N CYS A 38 7.67 1.35 1.80
CA CYS A 38 6.42 1.94 1.34
C CYS A 38 6.74 2.92 0.20
N TYR A 39 6.01 2.80 -0.91
CA TYR A 39 6.18 3.67 -2.07
C TYR A 39 6.01 5.16 -1.75
N GLN A 40 5.15 5.51 -0.78
CA GLN A 40 4.81 6.89 -0.47
C GLN A 40 5.68 7.52 0.63
N CYS A 41 5.88 6.83 1.77
CA CYS A 41 6.59 7.40 2.92
C CYS A 41 7.98 6.82 3.16
N GLU A 42 8.43 5.91 2.29
CA GLU A 42 9.73 5.24 2.33
C GLU A 42 10.02 4.46 3.63
N GLN A 43 9.03 4.33 4.52
CA GLN A 43 9.18 3.55 5.74
C GLN A 43 9.19 2.05 5.43
N PRO A 44 9.96 1.25 6.20
CA PRO A 44 9.94 -0.20 6.06
C PRO A 44 8.53 -0.76 6.24
N ILE A 45 8.20 -1.77 5.44
CA ILE A 45 6.95 -2.52 5.49
C ILE A 45 7.21 -3.99 5.19
N PHE A 46 6.34 -4.88 5.67
CA PHE A 46 6.29 -6.26 5.20
C PHE A 46 5.33 -6.37 4.01
N THR A 47 5.82 -6.85 2.88
CA THR A 47 5.03 -7.00 1.64
C THR A 47 3.86 -7.98 1.79
N GLU A 48 3.95 -8.91 2.74
CA GLU A 48 2.87 -9.86 3.07
C GLU A 48 1.66 -9.20 3.74
N THR A 49 1.84 -8.04 4.38
CA THR A 49 0.78 -7.33 5.11
C THR A 49 0.49 -5.94 4.54
N ALA A 50 1.35 -5.45 3.65
CA ALA A 50 1.16 -4.20 2.94
C ALA A 50 0.06 -4.31 1.88
N TYR A 51 -0.47 -3.15 1.46
CA TYR A 51 -1.40 -3.08 0.35
C TYR A 51 -0.62 -2.97 -0.95
N LYS A 52 -1.00 -3.75 -1.96
CA LYS A 52 -0.40 -3.71 -3.28
C LYS A 52 -1.33 -2.97 -4.25
N THR A 53 -0.83 -1.94 -4.93
CA THR A 53 -1.57 -1.25 -5.99
C THR A 53 -1.52 -2.03 -7.30
N GLU A 54 -2.42 -1.71 -8.23
CA GLU A 54 -2.43 -2.30 -9.58
C GLU A 54 -1.15 -2.00 -10.36
N ASN A 55 -0.46 -0.90 -10.03
CA ASN A 55 0.85 -0.54 -10.58
C ASN A 55 2.03 -1.28 -9.89
N ASN A 56 1.75 -2.34 -9.13
CA ASN A 56 2.72 -3.15 -8.39
C ASN A 56 3.51 -2.43 -7.29
N HIS A 57 3.04 -1.28 -6.80
CA HIS A 57 3.64 -0.62 -5.64
C HIS A 57 3.09 -1.16 -4.32
N TYR A 58 3.94 -1.26 -3.30
CA TYR A 58 3.53 -1.59 -1.94
C TYR A 58 3.38 -0.31 -1.11
N VAL A 59 2.27 -0.18 -0.40
CA VAL A 59 1.99 0.95 0.49
C VAL A 59 1.60 0.47 1.89
N CYS A 60 2.05 1.20 2.91
CA CYS A 60 1.67 0.93 4.30
C CYS A 60 0.19 1.26 4.54
N LYS A 61 -0.35 0.83 5.68
CA LYS A 61 -1.77 1.03 6.02
C LYS A 61 -2.16 2.51 6.06
N MET A 62 -1.30 3.35 6.63
CA MET A 62 -1.55 4.80 6.72
C MET A 62 -1.56 5.45 5.35
N CYS A 63 -0.51 5.23 4.55
CA CYS A 63 -0.44 5.82 3.21
C CYS A 63 -1.52 5.28 2.26
N ARG A 64 -1.98 4.04 2.46
CA ARG A 64 -3.12 3.51 1.72
C ARG A 64 -4.43 4.24 2.03
N ALA A 65 -4.60 4.72 3.26
CA ALA A 65 -5.81 5.46 3.64
C ALA A 65 -5.78 6.92 3.17
N GLU A 66 -4.58 7.51 3.06
CA GLU A 66 -4.41 8.93 2.74
C GLU A 66 -4.18 9.19 1.23
N TYR A 67 -3.43 8.34 0.54
CA TYR A 67 -2.90 8.61 -0.81
C TYR A 67 -3.30 7.56 -1.86
N CYS A 68 -4.23 6.66 -1.53
CA CYS A 68 -4.70 5.65 -2.46
C CYS A 68 -6.23 5.64 -2.54
N GLY A 69 -6.74 5.36 -3.73
CA GLY A 69 -8.17 5.29 -4.03
C GLY A 69 -8.51 4.09 -4.91
N PHE A 70 -9.80 3.75 -4.94
CA PHE A 70 -10.30 2.69 -5.81
C PHE A 70 -10.91 3.28 -7.07
N CYS A 71 -10.45 2.82 -8.23
CA CYS A 71 -11.06 3.16 -9.50
C CYS A 71 -12.51 2.67 -9.54
N LYS A 72 -13.49 3.58 -9.73
CA LYS A 72 -14.91 3.23 -9.77
C LYS A 72 -15.33 2.39 -10.98
N GLU A 73 -14.46 2.28 -11.98
CA GLU A 73 -14.71 1.48 -13.19
C GLU A 73 -14.17 0.04 -13.08
N CYS A 74 -12.92 -0.15 -12.64
CA CYS A 74 -12.30 -1.48 -12.57
C CYS A 74 -12.20 -2.06 -11.15
N GLY A 75 -12.49 -1.28 -10.12
CA GLY A 75 -12.35 -1.69 -8.71
C GLY A 75 -10.92 -1.83 -8.20
N GLY A 76 -9.91 -1.59 -9.06
CA GLY A 76 -8.50 -1.68 -8.68
C GLY A 76 -8.07 -0.56 -7.73
N LEU A 77 -7.09 -0.87 -6.87
CA LEU A 77 -6.48 0.09 -5.95
C LEU A 77 -5.30 0.79 -6.64
N PHE A 78 -5.32 2.12 -6.65
CA PHE A 78 -4.30 2.95 -7.27
C PHE A 78 -3.79 3.99 -6.30
N HIS A 79 -2.56 4.48 -6.55
CA HIS A 79 -2.11 5.71 -5.95
C HIS A 79 -2.92 6.88 -6.53
N GLU A 80 -3.18 7.92 -5.75
CA GLU A 80 -4.00 9.07 -6.18
C GLU A 80 -3.48 9.73 -7.47
N ILE A 81 -2.16 9.73 -7.68
CA ILE A 81 -1.54 10.25 -8.92
C ILE A 81 -1.94 9.49 -10.19
N ASP A 82 -2.39 8.25 -10.03
CA ASP A 82 -2.85 7.37 -11.11
C ASP A 82 -4.39 7.37 -11.24
N LEU A 83 -5.06 8.20 -10.46
CA LEU A 83 -6.49 8.43 -10.49
C LEU A 83 -6.80 9.79 -11.13
N ALA A 84 -7.95 9.87 -11.78
CA ALA A 84 -8.48 11.05 -12.41
C ALA A 84 -9.93 11.24 -11.97
N TRP A 85 -10.24 12.45 -11.51
CA TRP A 85 -11.61 12.87 -11.24
C TRP A 85 -12.29 13.27 -12.55
N LEU A 86 -13.43 12.64 -12.85
CA LEU A 86 -14.31 13.06 -13.93
C LEU A 86 -15.43 13.91 -13.33
N GLU A 87 -15.35 15.23 -13.51
CA GLU A 87 -16.29 16.19 -12.91
C GLU A 87 -17.74 15.94 -13.33
N ASP A 88 -17.97 15.72 -14.63
CA ASP A 88 -19.32 15.51 -15.19
C ASP A 88 -20.04 14.29 -14.61
N GLU A 89 -19.27 13.26 -14.23
CA GLU A 89 -19.79 11.99 -13.74
C GLU A 89 -19.63 11.84 -12.22
N GLN A 90 -19.07 12.86 -11.55
CA GLN A 90 -18.74 12.87 -10.12
C GLN A 90 -18.08 11.56 -9.63
N ARG A 91 -17.14 11.02 -10.42
CA ARG A 91 -16.45 9.77 -10.08
C ARG A 91 -14.97 9.83 -10.37
N GLU A 92 -14.23 9.06 -9.57
CA GLU A 92 -12.79 8.87 -9.72
C GLU A 92 -12.51 7.56 -10.45
N ILE A 93 -11.74 7.63 -11.53
CA ILE A 93 -11.32 6.45 -12.30
C ILE A 93 -9.81 6.47 -12.55
N CYS A 94 -9.20 5.31 -12.75
CA CYS A 94 -7.77 5.26 -13.06
C CYS A 94 -7.48 5.78 -14.47
N ILE A 95 -6.25 6.27 -14.67
CA ILE A 95 -5.76 6.79 -15.95
C ILE A 95 -5.92 5.80 -17.11
N TYR A 96 -5.87 4.50 -16.85
CA TYR A 96 -6.06 3.46 -17.86
C TYR A 96 -7.52 3.39 -18.33
N CYS A 97 -8.48 3.41 -17.40
CA CYS A 97 -9.90 3.44 -17.72
C CYS A 97 -10.29 4.74 -18.43
N ALA A 98 -9.77 5.88 -17.97
CA ALA A 98 -9.99 7.18 -18.62
C ALA A 98 -9.50 7.19 -20.08
N ARG A 99 -8.30 6.66 -20.33
CA ARG A 99 -7.76 6.53 -21.70
C ARG A 99 -8.59 5.60 -22.57
N LYS A 100 -9.13 4.52 -22.01
CA LYS A 100 -9.99 3.57 -22.75
C LYS A 100 -11.32 4.20 -23.17
N GLN A 101 -11.89 5.09 -22.35
CA GLN A 101 -13.13 5.80 -22.68
C GLN A 101 -12.91 6.86 -23.77
N ARG A 102 -11.82 7.64 -23.71
CA ARG A 102 -11.46 8.61 -24.77
C ARG A 102 -11.29 7.95 -26.15
N LYS A 103 -10.68 6.77 -26.22
CA LYS A 103 -10.53 6.01 -27.48
C LYS A 103 -11.86 5.50 -28.06
N ARG A 104 -12.93 5.46 -27.24
CA ARG A 104 -14.27 5.00 -27.65
C ARG A 104 -15.18 6.14 -28.11
N GLY A 105 -14.68 7.38 -28.20
CA GLY A 105 -15.43 8.52 -28.73
C GLY A 105 -16.51 9.07 -27.80
N ASN A 106 -16.47 8.73 -26.50
CA ASN A 106 -17.40 9.26 -25.49
C ASN A 106 -16.80 10.43 -24.67
N LEU A 107 -15.89 11.19 -25.27
CA LEU A 107 -15.33 12.45 -24.76
C LEU A 107 -14.90 13.30 -25.95
#